data_AF-A0A845STC0-F1
#
_entry.id   AF-A0A845STC0-F1
#
_cell.length_a   1.000
_cell.length_b   1.000
_cell.length_c   1.000
_cell.angle_alpha   90.00
_cell.angle_beta   90.00
_cell.angle_gamma   90.00
#
_symmetry.space_group_name_H-M   'P 1'
#
loop_
_entity.id
_entity.type
_entity.pdbx_description
1 polymer ?
#
loop_
_entity_poly.entity_id
_entity_poly.type
_entity_poly.pdbx_seq_one_letter_code
_entity_poly.pdbx_strand_id
1 'polypeptide(L)'
;MIDLGSVVGNMFAPIGAFLGLVIKIIVCGGCALLFGALAYFFIRYHFNPLRLRVDDLRAPYIKNKWLDLFRWLLVDFLERDLHRGEFNEYGFTFYVGRQGAGKTISMVRYLELMKEKYPKCIIVTNFAYYRSDHIMTDWRDMLTLRNGTDGIIFAIDEIHSEYSAKSWNDVPESLLSEVSQQRKQRVKIVATAQFFTRVAKPLREQAATVVSCSTWAGRLTRNREYDALQYAMVIENPVAVKRKVKPLRKASFVQSDALRACYDTFEKIRRMEKIQFSPRKDRGDN
;
A
#
# COMPACT_ATOMS: atom_id res chain seq x y z
N MET A 1 2.90 21.36 -58.73
CA MET A 1 3.19 20.33 -57.72
C MET A 1 1.87 19.76 -57.24
N ILE A 2 1.54 18.51 -57.58
CA ILE A 2 0.35 17.84 -57.06
C ILE A 2 0.63 17.52 -55.60
N ASP A 3 -0.17 18.05 -54.69
CA ASP A 3 -0.05 17.85 -53.25
C ASP A 3 -0.47 16.42 -52.90
N LEU A 4 0.51 15.50 -52.97
CA LEU A 4 0.36 14.07 -52.75
C LEU A 4 -0.22 13.75 -51.36
N GLY A 5 -0.07 14.66 -50.38
CA GLY A 5 -0.66 14.52 -49.04
C GLY A 5 -2.18 14.67 -49.04
N SER A 6 -2.74 15.55 -49.88
CA SER A 6 -4.18 15.80 -49.97
C SER A 6 -4.94 14.65 -50.65
N VAL A 7 -4.33 14.03 -51.67
CA VAL A 7 -4.92 12.91 -52.41
C VAL A 7 -4.91 11.65 -51.57
N VAL A 8 -3.82 11.39 -50.85
CA VAL A 8 -3.72 10.26 -49.91
C VAL A 8 -4.70 10.44 -48.75
N GLY A 9 -4.81 11.63 -48.16
CA GLY A 9 -5.80 11.91 -47.09
C GLY A 9 -7.25 11.67 -47.51
N ASN A 10 -7.62 12.08 -48.72
CA ASN A 10 -8.97 11.90 -49.25
C ASN A 10 -9.30 10.45 -49.64
N MET A 11 -8.30 9.62 -49.98
CA MET A 11 -8.51 8.19 -50.26
C MET A 11 -8.66 7.34 -48.98
N PHE A 12 -8.03 7.72 -47.86
CA PHE A 12 -8.13 7.00 -46.59
C PHE A 12 -9.28 7.45 -45.68
N ALA A 13 -9.86 8.63 -45.93
CA ALA A 13 -11.03 9.14 -45.21
C ALA A 13 -12.26 8.20 -45.21
N PRO A 14 -12.71 7.60 -46.34
CA PRO A 14 -13.86 6.69 -46.33
C PRO A 14 -13.57 5.36 -45.60
N ILE A 15 -12.32 4.89 -45.62
CA ILE A 15 -11.90 3.66 -44.92
C ILE A 15 -11.92 3.90 -43.40
N GLY A 16 -11.44 5.05 -42.93
CA GLY A 16 -11.50 5.45 -41.52
C GLY A 16 -12.94 5.64 -41.03
N ALA A 17 -13.82 6.22 -41.85
CA ALA A 17 -15.24 6.38 -41.54
C ALA A 17 -15.97 5.02 -41.41
N PHE A 18 -15.67 4.08 -42.30
CA PHE A 18 -16.22 2.72 -42.25
C PHE A 18 -15.74 1.95 -41.01
N LEU A 19 -14.44 2.01 -40.70
CA LEU A 19 -13.89 1.38 -39.49
C LEU A 19 -14.53 1.97 -38.22
N GLY A 20 -14.71 3.30 -38.18
CA GLY A 20 -15.40 3.99 -37.09
C GLY A 20 -16.87 3.58 -36.94
N LEU A 21 -17.58 3.35 -38.04
CA LEU A 21 -18.96 2.84 -38.03
C LEU A 21 -19.02 1.42 -37.48
N VAL A 22 -18.15 0.53 -37.93
CA VAL A 22 -18.08 -0.87 -37.45
C VAL A 22 -17.80 -0.91 -35.95
N ILE A 23 -16.84 -0.11 -35.47
CA ILE A 23 -16.55 -0.01 -34.04
C ILE A 23 -17.77 0.51 -33.27
N LYS A 24 -18.46 1.54 -33.77
CA LYS A 24 -19.69 2.06 -33.13
C LYS A 24 -20.79 1.01 -33.06
N ILE A 25 -21.00 0.21 -34.11
CA ILE A 25 -22.01 -0.85 -34.12
C ILE A 25 -21.65 -1.95 -33.12
N ILE A 26 -20.37 -2.36 -33.06
CA ILE A 26 -19.90 -3.37 -32.10
C ILE A 26 -20.08 -2.86 -30.66
N VAL A 27 -19.70 -1.61 -30.39
CA VAL A 27 -19.87 -0.99 -29.07
C VAL A 27 -21.35 -0.86 -28.70
N CYS A 28 -22.20 -0.39 -29.63
CA CYS A 28 -23.63 -0.20 -29.38
C CYS A 28 -24.35 -1.54 -29.17
N GLY A 29 -24.02 -2.55 -29.99
CA GLY A 29 -24.52 -3.92 -29.82
C GLY A 29 -24.05 -4.55 -28.51
N GLY A 30 -22.79 -4.35 -28.13
CA GLY A 30 -22.26 -4.78 -26.83
C GLY A 30 -22.97 -4.11 -25.65
N CYS A 31 -23.22 -2.80 -25.72
CA CYS A 31 -23.98 -2.06 -24.71
C CYS A 31 -25.43 -2.55 -24.61
N ALA A 32 -26.10 -2.82 -25.74
CA ALA A 32 -27.47 -3.34 -25.76
C ALA A 32 -27.56 -4.75 -25.14
N LEU A 33 -26.59 -5.62 -25.41
CA LEU A 33 -26.51 -6.95 -24.79
C LEU A 33 -26.26 -6.86 -23.28
N LEU A 34 -25.38 -5.95 -22.84
CA LEU A 34 -25.15 -5.66 -21.42
C LEU A 34 -26.44 -5.17 -20.74
N PHE A 35 -27.14 -4.22 -21.36
CA PHE A 35 -28.40 -3.69 -20.84
C PHE A 35 -29.49 -4.75 -20.79
N GLY A 36 -29.57 -5.63 -21.81
CA GLY A 36 -30.48 -6.76 -21.84
C GLY A 36 -30.18 -7.79 -20.73
N ALA A 37 -28.90 -8.08 -20.48
CA ALA A 37 -28.49 -8.97 -19.38
C ALA A 37 -28.80 -8.37 -18.00
N LEU A 38 -28.62 -7.06 -17.84
CA LEU A 38 -29.00 -6.32 -16.63
C LEU A 38 -30.51 -6.37 -16.42
N ALA A 39 -31.29 -6.02 -17.45
CA ALA A 39 -32.75 -6.07 -17.39
C ALA A 39 -33.26 -7.49 -17.10
N TYR A 40 -32.68 -8.51 -17.74
CA TYR A 40 -32.97 -9.92 -17.45
C TYR A 40 -32.72 -10.25 -15.98
N PHE A 41 -31.60 -9.80 -15.40
CA PHE A 41 -31.31 -10.03 -13.98
C PHE A 41 -32.34 -9.35 -13.06
N PHE A 42 -32.68 -8.08 -13.30
CA PHE A 42 -33.67 -7.36 -12.50
C PHE A 42 -35.09 -7.96 -12.61
N ILE A 43 -35.50 -8.35 -13.82
CA ILE A 43 -36.81 -8.98 -14.07
C ILE A 43 -36.87 -10.38 -13.47
N ARG A 44 -35.84 -11.21 -13.69
CA ARG A 44 -35.81 -12.63 -13.28
C ARG A 44 -35.83 -12.82 -11.76
N TYR A 45 -35.25 -11.88 -11.02
CA TYR A 45 -35.15 -11.92 -9.56
C TYR A 45 -36.03 -10.86 -8.87
N HIS A 46 -36.93 -10.18 -9.61
CA HIS A 46 -37.86 -9.17 -9.09
C HIS A 46 -37.20 -8.06 -8.24
N PHE A 47 -35.96 -7.68 -8.58
CA PHE A 47 -35.28 -6.58 -7.91
C PHE A 47 -35.72 -5.24 -8.49
N ASN A 48 -36.09 -4.28 -7.64
CA ASN A 48 -36.46 -2.94 -8.08
C ASN A 48 -35.20 -2.09 -8.35
N PRO A 49 -34.93 -1.68 -9.61
CA PRO A 49 -33.72 -0.94 -9.95
C PRO A 49 -33.65 0.45 -9.30
N LEU A 50 -34.79 1.00 -8.87
CA LEU A 50 -34.90 2.33 -8.25
C LEU A 50 -34.90 2.32 -6.71
N ARG A 51 -35.05 1.14 -6.08
CA ARG A 51 -35.06 0.96 -4.62
C ARG A 51 -34.37 -0.35 -4.25
N LEU A 52 -33.09 -0.50 -4.61
CA LEU A 52 -32.30 -1.65 -4.15
C LEU A 52 -31.96 -1.50 -2.67
N ARG A 53 -32.36 -2.48 -1.86
CA ARG A 53 -31.86 -2.66 -0.49
C ARG A 53 -30.86 -3.80 -0.44
N VAL A 54 -29.84 -3.65 0.39
CA VAL A 54 -28.76 -4.64 0.53
C VAL A 54 -29.28 -5.96 1.09
N ASP A 55 -30.24 -5.92 2.03
CA ASP A 55 -30.82 -7.11 2.64
C ASP A 55 -31.58 -7.97 1.62
N ASP A 56 -32.32 -7.33 0.71
CA ASP A 56 -33.06 -8.00 -0.36
C ASP A 56 -32.11 -8.69 -1.36
N LEU A 57 -30.97 -8.06 -1.65
CA LEU A 57 -29.93 -8.64 -2.50
C LEU A 57 -29.19 -9.82 -1.84
N ARG A 58 -29.08 -9.86 -0.50
CA ARG A 58 -28.38 -10.94 0.21
C ARG A 58 -29.22 -12.22 0.35
N ALA A 59 -30.54 -12.09 0.41
CA ALA A 59 -31.47 -13.20 0.66
C ALA A 59 -31.47 -14.35 -0.40
N PRO A 60 -31.45 -14.09 -1.72
CA PRO A 60 -31.59 -15.18 -2.70
C PRO A 60 -30.27 -15.89 -3.01
N TYR A 61 -30.30 -17.22 -3.03
CA TYR A 61 -29.18 -18.03 -3.54
C TYR A 61 -29.27 -18.19 -5.06
N ILE A 62 -28.28 -17.65 -5.78
CA ILE A 62 -28.22 -17.72 -7.25
C ILE A 62 -27.27 -18.83 -7.70
N LYS A 63 -27.79 -19.85 -8.38
CA LYS A 63 -26.98 -21.00 -8.85
C LYS A 63 -25.96 -20.62 -9.94
N ASN A 64 -26.22 -19.59 -10.74
CA ASN A 64 -25.31 -19.17 -11.82
C ASN A 64 -24.22 -18.24 -11.28
N LYS A 65 -22.95 -18.68 -11.34
CA LYS A 65 -21.77 -17.97 -10.83
C LYS A 65 -21.66 -16.52 -11.29
N TRP A 66 -22.02 -16.22 -12.55
CA TRP A 66 -21.88 -14.87 -13.10
C TRP A 66 -22.96 -13.91 -12.60
N LEU A 67 -24.18 -14.41 -12.43
CA LEU A 67 -25.29 -13.63 -11.88
C LEU A 67 -25.12 -13.43 -10.37
N ASP A 68 -24.56 -14.43 -9.68
CA ASP A 68 -24.18 -14.30 -8.26
C ASP A 68 -23.03 -13.30 -8.07
N LEU A 69 -22.00 -13.34 -8.92
CA LEU A 69 -20.94 -12.33 -8.93
C LEU A 69 -21.52 -10.93 -9.17
N PHE A 70 -22.43 -10.78 -10.13
CA PHE A 70 -23.08 -9.50 -10.41
C PHE A 70 -23.91 -8.99 -9.22
N ARG A 71 -24.64 -9.89 -8.55
CA ARG A 71 -25.37 -9.59 -7.30
C ARG A 71 -24.43 -9.05 -6.22
N TRP A 72 -23.31 -9.73 -5.97
CA TRP A 72 -22.33 -9.29 -4.98
C TRP A 72 -21.62 -7.98 -5.37
N LEU A 73 -21.31 -7.78 -6.66
CA LEU A 73 -20.78 -6.50 -7.15
C LEU A 73 -21.76 -5.34 -6.94
N LEU A 74 -23.07 -5.57 -7.07
CA LEU A 74 -24.10 -4.57 -6.76
C LEU A 74 -24.18 -4.30 -5.25
N VAL A 75 -24.10 -5.34 -4.41
CA VAL A 75 -24.04 -5.18 -2.94
C VAL A 75 -22.81 -4.33 -2.57
N ASP A 76 -21.63 -4.71 -3.06
CA ASP A 76 -20.38 -3.99 -2.80
C ASP A 76 -20.46 -2.54 -3.31
N PHE A 77 -21.13 -2.29 -4.44
CA PHE A 77 -21.33 -0.94 -4.97
C PHE A 77 -22.25 -0.08 -4.10
N LEU A 78 -23.34 -0.66 -3.58
CA LEU A 78 -24.29 0.04 -2.71
C LEU A 78 -23.70 0.28 -1.31
N GLU A 79 -22.94 -0.68 -0.76
CA GLU A 79 -22.23 -0.53 0.52
C GLU A 79 -20.99 0.37 0.41
N ARG A 80 -20.49 0.63 -0.81
CA ARG A 80 -19.32 1.48 -1.04
C ARG A 80 -19.47 2.89 -0.46
N ASP A 81 -20.68 3.45 -0.51
CA ASP A 81 -20.96 4.77 0.03
C ASP A 81 -21.08 4.76 1.56
N LEU A 82 -21.44 3.61 2.16
CA LEU A 82 -21.50 3.44 3.62
C LEU A 82 -20.09 3.37 4.26
N HIS A 83 -19.13 2.80 3.52
CA HIS A 83 -17.73 2.68 3.96
C HIS A 83 -16.81 3.81 3.44
N ARG A 84 -17.37 4.91 2.91
CA ARG A 84 -16.56 6.06 2.46
C ARG A 84 -15.80 6.69 3.63
N GLY A 85 -14.48 6.71 3.53
CA GLY A 85 -13.59 7.32 4.53
C GLY A 85 -12.99 6.33 5.53
N GLU A 86 -13.36 5.06 5.45
CA GLU A 86 -12.81 4.02 6.29
C GLU A 86 -11.35 3.69 5.98
N PHE A 87 -10.56 3.43 7.03
CA PHE A 87 -9.17 3.05 6.88
C PHE A 87 -9.05 1.65 6.29
N ASN A 88 -8.45 1.58 5.11
CA ASN A 88 -8.32 0.35 4.31
C ASN A 88 -6.87 -0.10 4.11
N GLU A 89 -5.92 0.59 4.74
CA GLU A 89 -4.52 0.22 4.68
C GLU A 89 -4.24 -0.89 5.70
N TYR A 90 -3.42 -1.87 5.32
CA TYR A 90 -3.06 -2.98 6.20
C TYR A 90 -1.71 -3.58 5.78
N GLY A 91 -1.23 -4.53 6.57
CA GLY A 91 -0.02 -5.28 6.30
C GLY A 91 1.25 -4.50 6.63
N PHE A 92 2.37 -5.16 6.37
CA PHE A 92 3.69 -4.64 6.70
C PHE A 92 4.41 -4.17 5.43
N THR A 93 4.81 -2.89 5.40
CA THR A 93 5.61 -2.29 4.34
C THR A 93 7.00 -1.87 4.82
N PHE A 94 8.05 -2.30 4.13
CA PHE A 94 9.43 -1.92 4.44
C PHE A 94 9.98 -0.90 3.45
N TYR A 95 10.53 0.21 3.93
CA TYR A 95 11.30 1.18 3.16
C TYR A 95 12.78 0.85 3.25
N VAL A 96 13.39 0.46 2.12
CA VAL A 96 14.77 -0.05 2.05
C VAL A 96 15.65 0.73 1.07
N GLY A 97 16.97 0.69 1.26
CA GLY A 97 17.93 1.50 0.51
C GLY A 97 19.19 1.79 1.32
N ARG A 98 20.25 2.28 0.69
CA ARG A 98 21.50 2.63 1.40
C ARG A 98 21.30 3.80 2.38
N GLN A 99 22.28 4.06 3.24
CA GLN A 99 22.28 5.29 4.05
C GLN A 99 22.21 6.51 3.12
N GLY A 100 21.41 7.52 3.48
CA GLY A 100 21.16 8.70 2.64
C GLY A 100 20.22 8.46 1.44
N ALA A 101 19.72 7.23 1.21
CA ALA A 101 18.83 6.93 0.08
C ALA A 101 17.39 7.45 0.25
N GLY A 102 17.08 8.16 1.34
CA GLY A 102 15.77 8.76 1.58
C GLY A 102 14.69 7.80 2.09
N LYS A 103 15.04 6.77 2.87
CA LYS A 103 14.07 5.82 3.42
C LYS A 103 13.10 6.47 4.43
N THR A 104 13.65 7.15 5.43
CA THR A 104 12.89 7.82 6.50
C THR A 104 12.00 8.93 5.95
N ILE A 105 12.53 9.80 5.09
CA ILE A 105 11.75 10.85 4.41
C ILE A 105 10.63 10.27 3.53
N SER A 106 10.85 9.13 2.86
CA SER A 106 9.81 8.44 2.09
C SER A 106 8.71 7.87 2.98
N MET A 107 9.08 7.33 4.14
CA MET A 107 8.12 6.85 5.14
C MET A 107 7.33 8.02 5.73
N VAL A 108 7.99 9.10 6.15
CA VAL A 108 7.32 10.32 6.68
C VAL A 108 6.38 10.92 5.64
N ARG A 109 6.78 10.96 4.36
CA ARG A 109 5.87 11.39 3.29
C ARG A 109 4.65 10.50 3.17
N TYR A 110 4.79 9.19 3.33
CA TYR A 110 3.64 8.30 3.37
C TYR A 110 2.73 8.63 4.55
N LEU A 111 3.28 8.89 5.74
CA LEU A 111 2.50 9.29 6.92
C LEU A 111 1.72 10.59 6.68
N GLU A 112 2.33 11.62 6.09
CA GLU A 112 1.63 12.86 5.72
C GLU A 112 0.46 12.59 4.78
N LEU A 113 0.69 11.82 3.71
CA LEU A 113 -0.36 11.46 2.75
C LEU A 113 -1.48 10.64 3.41
N MET A 114 -1.14 9.79 4.39
CA MET A 114 -2.14 9.02 5.13
C MET A 114 -2.94 9.89 6.09
N LYS A 115 -2.33 10.89 6.74
CA LYS A 115 -3.05 11.82 7.60
C LYS A 115 -3.91 12.79 6.79
N GLU A 116 -3.52 13.13 5.56
CA GLU A 116 -4.35 13.88 4.61
C GLU A 116 -5.56 13.06 4.15
N LYS A 117 -5.34 11.78 3.79
CA LYS A 117 -6.39 10.87 3.32
C LYS A 117 -7.33 10.41 4.45
N TYR A 118 -6.78 10.19 5.64
CA TYR A 118 -7.46 9.72 6.84
C TYR A 118 -7.10 10.61 8.04
N PRO A 119 -7.75 11.79 8.19
CA PRO A 119 -7.42 12.74 9.26
C PRO A 119 -7.55 12.18 10.69
N LYS A 120 -8.43 11.19 10.89
CA LYS A 120 -8.69 10.53 12.17
C LYS A 120 -7.80 9.32 12.45
N CYS A 121 -6.92 8.92 11.52
CA CYS A 121 -6.04 7.78 11.75
C CYS A 121 -5.05 8.11 12.87
N ILE A 122 -4.77 7.14 13.74
CA ILE A 122 -3.76 7.28 14.79
C ILE A 122 -2.41 6.87 14.23
N ILE A 123 -1.39 7.69 14.42
CA ILE A 123 -0.01 7.42 14.02
C ILE A 123 0.84 7.27 15.28
N VAL A 124 1.46 6.09 15.42
CA VAL A 124 2.34 5.75 16.52
C VAL A 124 3.76 5.59 15.99
N THR A 125 4.74 6.30 16.56
CA THR A 125 6.11 6.33 16.05
C THR A 125 7.15 6.08 17.14
N ASN A 126 8.28 5.43 16.82
CA ASN A 126 9.43 5.31 17.73
C ASN A 126 10.41 6.52 17.66
N PHE A 127 10.17 7.43 16.72
CA PHE A 127 10.96 8.63 16.47
C PHE A 127 10.07 9.87 16.55
N ALA A 128 10.67 11.05 16.75
CA ALA A 128 9.92 12.29 16.75
C ALA A 128 9.40 12.64 15.35
N TYR A 129 8.08 12.70 15.26
CA TYR A 129 7.34 13.06 14.08
C TYR A 129 6.26 14.05 14.48
N TYR A 130 6.14 15.19 13.80
CA TYR A 130 5.29 16.29 14.29
C TYR A 130 3.80 15.93 14.41
N ARG A 131 3.31 14.97 13.62
CA ARG A 131 1.92 14.48 13.66
C ARG A 131 1.80 13.09 14.30
N SER A 132 2.79 12.66 15.08
CA SER A 132 2.59 11.44 15.87
C SER A 132 1.58 11.72 16.97
N ASP A 133 0.60 10.84 17.09
CA ASP A 133 -0.42 10.91 18.16
C ASP A 133 0.13 10.24 19.43
N HIS A 134 1.00 9.22 19.26
CA HIS A 134 1.67 8.53 20.36
C HIS A 134 3.13 8.21 20.03
N ILE A 135 3.99 8.30 21.05
CA ILE A 135 5.35 7.78 20.99
C ILE A 135 5.31 6.32 21.46
N MET A 136 5.82 5.43 20.62
CA MET A 136 5.91 4.01 20.91
C MET A 136 6.90 3.77 22.05
N THR A 137 6.44 3.10 23.11
CA THR A 137 7.29 2.75 24.26
C THR A 137 7.60 1.26 24.28
N ASP A 138 6.66 0.44 23.84
CA ASP A 138 6.76 -1.02 23.78
C ASP A 138 6.12 -1.54 22.49
N TRP A 139 6.61 -2.66 21.97
CA TRP A 139 5.99 -3.36 20.84
C TRP A 139 4.62 -3.96 21.18
N ARG A 140 4.33 -4.18 22.47
CA ARG A 140 2.98 -4.54 22.95
C ARG A 140 1.93 -3.47 22.60
N ASP A 141 2.34 -2.22 22.39
CA ASP A 141 1.46 -1.15 21.91
C ASP A 141 0.81 -1.50 20.57
N MET A 142 1.48 -2.31 19.73
CA MET A 142 0.92 -2.82 18.47
C MET A 142 -0.23 -3.80 18.67
N LEU A 143 -0.30 -4.47 19.82
CA LEU A 143 -1.34 -5.44 20.14
C LEU A 143 -2.51 -4.78 20.87
N THR A 144 -2.25 -3.74 21.67
CA THR A 144 -3.25 -3.10 22.52
C THR A 144 -3.90 -1.88 21.87
N LEU A 145 -3.15 -1.05 21.15
CA LEU A 145 -3.69 0.18 20.56
C LEU A 145 -4.53 -0.15 19.33
N ARG A 146 -5.79 0.31 19.33
CA ARG A 146 -6.75 0.13 18.25
C ARG A 146 -7.55 1.42 18.07
N ASN A 147 -7.93 1.70 16.83
CA ASN A 147 -8.68 2.91 16.46
C ASN A 147 -9.95 2.59 15.64
N GLY A 148 -10.58 1.44 15.94
CA GLY A 148 -11.81 1.00 15.28
C GLY A 148 -11.73 1.09 13.75
N THR A 149 -12.66 1.81 13.13
CA THR A 149 -12.77 2.00 11.68
C THR A 149 -11.79 3.02 11.10
N ASP A 150 -11.30 3.94 11.91
CA ASP A 150 -10.40 5.03 11.51
C ASP A 150 -8.93 4.57 11.42
N GLY A 151 -8.62 3.39 11.95
CA GLY A 151 -7.37 2.66 11.73
C GLY A 151 -6.13 3.28 12.39
N ILE A 152 -5.06 2.49 12.42
CA ILE A 152 -3.82 2.85 13.13
C ILE A 152 -2.60 2.49 12.28
N ILE A 153 -1.63 3.42 12.23
CA ILE A 153 -0.34 3.25 11.55
C ILE A 153 0.76 3.25 12.59
N PHE A 154 1.56 2.19 12.61
CA PHE A 154 2.80 2.13 13.37
C PHE A 154 3.97 2.39 12.44
N ALA A 155 4.77 3.43 12.73
CA ALA A 155 5.95 3.79 11.96
C ALA A 155 7.24 3.58 12.76
N ILE A 156 8.08 2.64 12.32
CA ILE A 156 9.33 2.30 12.99
C ILE A 156 10.53 2.70 12.12
N ASP A 157 11.35 3.63 12.60
CA ASP A 157 12.60 3.98 11.94
C ASP A 157 13.77 3.10 12.41
N GLU A 158 14.50 2.56 11.44
CA GLU A 158 15.61 1.60 11.56
C GLU A 158 15.26 0.42 12.47
N ILE A 159 14.28 -0.38 12.03
CA ILE A 159 13.70 -1.51 12.79
C ILE A 159 14.74 -2.48 13.35
N HIS A 160 15.86 -2.68 12.66
CA HIS A 160 16.93 -3.56 13.10
C HIS A 160 17.59 -3.11 14.42
N SER A 161 17.65 -1.80 14.66
CA SER A 161 18.17 -1.23 15.91
C SER A 161 17.19 -1.41 17.07
N GLU A 162 15.88 -1.25 16.81
CA GLU A 162 14.81 -1.43 17.80
C GLU A 162 14.60 -2.90 18.17
N TYR A 163 14.76 -3.80 17.20
CA TYR A 163 14.66 -5.25 17.38
C TYR A 163 15.67 -5.79 18.39
N SER A 164 16.86 -5.17 18.45
CA SER A 164 17.94 -5.61 19.34
C SER A 164 17.72 -5.19 20.80
N ALA A 165 16.71 -4.37 21.09
CA ALA A 165 16.33 -4.01 22.46
C ALA A 165 15.57 -5.18 23.12
N LYS A 166 15.89 -5.48 24.39
CA LYS A 166 15.35 -6.62 25.17
C LYS A 166 13.83 -6.80 25.12
N SER A 167 13.06 -5.75 24.79
CA SER A 167 11.60 -5.75 24.71
C SER A 167 11.03 -6.58 23.55
N TRP A 168 11.83 -6.90 22.52
CA TRP A 168 11.33 -7.60 21.33
C TRP A 168 11.24 -9.13 21.50
N ASN A 169 12.12 -9.72 22.31
CA ASN A 169 12.12 -11.17 22.57
C ASN A 169 10.81 -11.69 23.18
N ASP A 170 10.01 -10.82 23.79
CA ASP A 170 8.78 -11.18 24.49
C ASP A 170 7.55 -11.26 23.57
N VAL A 171 7.59 -10.65 22.37
CA VAL A 171 6.42 -10.60 21.47
C VAL A 171 6.57 -11.65 20.35
N PRO A 172 5.66 -12.63 20.24
CA PRO A 172 5.73 -13.62 19.17
C PRO A 172 5.60 -12.97 17.80
N GLU A 173 6.58 -13.19 16.91
CA GLU A 173 6.57 -12.68 15.53
C GLU A 173 5.32 -13.09 14.75
N SER A 174 4.83 -14.31 15.01
CA SER A 174 3.59 -14.84 14.42
C SER A 174 2.38 -13.99 14.78
N LEU A 175 2.29 -13.51 16.02
CA LEU A 175 1.17 -12.70 16.49
C LEU A 175 1.16 -11.31 15.84
N LEU A 176 2.34 -10.68 15.71
CA LEU A 176 2.48 -9.42 14.99
C LEU A 176 2.10 -9.56 13.52
N SER A 177 2.48 -10.69 12.91
CA SER A 177 2.07 -11.00 11.55
C SER A 177 0.56 -11.09 11.42
N GLU A 178 -0.09 -11.92 12.23
CA GLU A 178 -1.53 -12.15 12.18
C GLU A 178 -2.30 -10.84 12.33
N VAL A 179 -1.91 -10.00 13.30
CA VAL A 179 -2.53 -8.70 13.54
C VAL A 179 -2.36 -7.78 12.33
N SER A 180 -1.17 -7.75 11.73
CA SER A 180 -0.89 -6.88 10.58
C SER A 180 -1.57 -7.35 9.28
N GLN A 181 -1.76 -8.66 9.11
CA GLN A 181 -2.33 -9.25 7.89
C GLN A 181 -3.85 -9.16 7.85
N GLN A 182 -4.50 -9.13 9.02
CA GLN A 182 -5.95 -9.03 9.09
C GLN A 182 -6.43 -7.63 8.68
N ARG A 183 -6.98 -7.52 7.46
CA ARG A 183 -7.62 -6.28 6.95
C ARG A 183 -8.64 -5.68 7.91
N LYS A 184 -9.36 -6.54 8.65
CA LYS A 184 -10.39 -6.14 9.62
C LYS A 184 -9.82 -5.38 10.82
N GLN A 185 -8.57 -5.63 11.20
CA GLN A 185 -7.91 -4.95 12.32
C GLN A 185 -7.48 -3.52 11.97
N ARG A 186 -7.37 -3.19 10.66
CA ARG A 186 -7.02 -1.85 10.17
C ARG A 186 -5.71 -1.32 10.78
N VAL A 187 -4.77 -2.26 10.98
CA VAL A 187 -3.43 -1.99 11.47
C VAL A 187 -2.49 -2.00 10.28
N LYS A 188 -1.78 -0.89 10.08
CA LYS A 188 -0.71 -0.76 9.10
C LYS A 188 0.62 -0.61 9.82
N ILE A 189 1.62 -1.38 9.39
CA ILE A 189 2.98 -1.24 9.90
C ILE A 189 3.87 -0.76 8.76
N VAL A 190 4.59 0.34 8.98
CA VAL A 190 5.63 0.83 8.09
C VAL A 190 6.95 0.89 8.83
N ALA A 191 8.01 0.38 8.22
CA ALA A 191 9.32 0.42 8.86
C ALA A 191 10.44 0.75 7.88
N THR A 192 11.52 1.34 8.37
CA THR A 192 12.74 1.54 7.57
C THR A 192 13.81 0.51 7.93
N ALA A 193 14.55 0.06 6.91
CA ALA A 193 15.71 -0.80 7.10
C ALA A 193 16.79 -0.49 6.04
N GLN A 194 18.07 -0.58 6.39
CA GLN A 194 19.15 -0.36 5.42
C GLN A 194 19.15 -1.40 4.29
N PHE A 195 19.04 -2.67 4.66
CA PHE A 195 18.97 -3.78 3.72
C PHE A 195 17.83 -4.68 4.13
N PHE A 196 17.03 -5.13 3.16
CA PHE A 196 15.92 -6.02 3.46
C PHE A 196 16.42 -7.32 4.10
N THR A 197 17.53 -7.89 3.64
CA THR A 197 18.15 -9.09 4.20
C THR A 197 18.62 -8.98 5.65
N ARG A 198 18.75 -7.77 6.21
CA ARG A 198 19.11 -7.57 7.63
C ARG A 198 17.91 -7.61 8.57
N VAL A 199 16.70 -7.60 8.03
CA VAL A 199 15.48 -7.80 8.81
C VAL A 199 15.34 -9.30 9.11
N ALA A 200 14.85 -9.62 10.30
CA ALA A 200 14.60 -11.00 10.72
C ALA A 200 13.74 -11.73 9.68
N LYS A 201 14.10 -12.99 9.40
CA LYS A 201 13.47 -13.80 8.35
C LYS A 201 11.93 -13.86 8.50
N PRO A 202 11.35 -14.08 9.69
CA PRO A 202 9.91 -14.19 9.78
C PRO A 202 9.24 -12.85 9.47
N LEU A 203 9.72 -11.71 9.97
CA LEU A 203 9.21 -10.39 9.56
C LEU A 203 9.26 -10.15 8.03
N ARG A 204 10.26 -10.69 7.31
CA ARG A 204 10.36 -10.57 5.85
C ARG A 204 9.32 -11.42 5.12
N GLU A 205 9.05 -12.63 5.61
CA GLU A 205 8.04 -13.52 5.05
C GLU A 205 6.62 -12.97 5.22
N GLN A 206 6.40 -12.20 6.28
CA GLN A 206 5.11 -11.61 6.60
C GLN A 206 4.92 -10.21 5.99
N ALA A 207 5.96 -9.66 5.36
CA ALA A 207 5.89 -8.39 4.66
C ALA A 207 4.95 -8.46 3.46
N ALA A 208 4.11 -7.44 3.28
CA ALA A 208 3.27 -7.31 2.10
C ALA A 208 4.04 -6.65 0.95
N THR A 209 4.69 -5.51 1.23
CA THR A 209 5.42 -4.75 0.20
C THR A 209 6.76 -4.23 0.68
N VAL A 210 7.68 -4.06 -0.27
CA VAL A 210 8.98 -3.44 -0.03
C VAL A 210 9.16 -2.27 -0.98
N VAL A 211 9.43 -1.09 -0.43
CA VAL A 211 9.68 0.14 -1.16
C VAL A 211 11.18 0.39 -1.21
N SER A 212 11.77 0.17 -2.39
CA SER A 212 13.15 0.55 -2.66
C SER A 212 13.24 2.05 -2.90
N CYS A 213 13.98 2.73 -2.03
CA CYS A 213 14.20 4.17 -2.03
C CYS A 213 15.57 4.51 -2.64
N SER A 214 15.61 5.56 -3.45
CA SER A 214 16.84 6.13 -3.99
C SER A 214 16.71 7.64 -4.08
N THR A 215 17.72 8.38 -3.62
CA THR A 215 17.73 9.85 -3.70
C THR A 215 18.80 10.31 -4.68
N TRP A 216 18.41 11.20 -5.59
CA TRP A 216 19.27 11.86 -6.55
C TRP A 216 19.41 13.35 -6.21
N ALA A 217 20.60 13.91 -6.37
CA ALA A 217 20.93 15.30 -6.05
C ALA A 217 20.53 15.73 -4.61
N GLY A 218 20.53 14.79 -3.66
CA GLY A 218 20.18 15.03 -2.25
C GLY A 218 18.71 15.38 -1.97
N ARG A 219 17.89 15.68 -2.99
CA ARG A 219 16.49 16.10 -2.82
C ARG A 219 15.47 15.31 -3.64
N LEU A 220 15.82 14.73 -4.78
CA LEU A 220 14.86 14.01 -5.61
C LEU A 220 14.82 12.54 -5.22
N THR A 221 13.80 12.12 -4.48
CA THR A 221 13.64 10.71 -4.08
C THR A 221 12.72 9.97 -5.03
N ARG A 222 13.15 8.77 -5.43
CA ARG A 222 12.41 7.82 -6.26
C ARG A 222 12.16 6.56 -5.45
N ASN A 223 10.88 6.20 -5.37
CA ASN A 223 10.36 5.04 -4.68
C ASN A 223 9.85 4.03 -5.71
N ARG A 224 10.27 2.77 -5.56
CA ARG A 224 9.78 1.64 -6.33
C ARG A 224 9.24 0.61 -5.36
N GLU A 225 7.94 0.41 -5.39
CA GLU A 225 7.26 -0.58 -4.56
C GLU A 225 7.24 -1.93 -5.26
N TYR A 226 7.59 -2.97 -4.52
CA TYR A 226 7.63 -4.35 -4.98
C TYR A 226 6.81 -5.22 -4.02
N ASP A 227 6.28 -6.32 -4.53
CA ASP A 227 5.79 -7.40 -3.69
C ASP A 227 6.97 -7.96 -2.87
N ALA A 228 6.78 -8.11 -1.56
CA ALA A 228 7.90 -8.43 -0.67
C ALA A 228 8.47 -9.83 -0.91
N LEU A 229 7.61 -10.81 -1.21
CA LEU A 229 8.02 -12.18 -1.48
C LEU A 229 8.84 -12.24 -2.77
N GLN A 230 8.37 -11.59 -3.84
CA GLN A 230 9.13 -11.48 -5.09
C GLN A 230 10.47 -10.75 -4.90
N TYR A 231 10.48 -9.70 -4.07
CA TYR A 231 11.69 -8.93 -3.77
C TYR A 231 12.72 -9.75 -2.99
N ALA A 232 12.26 -10.55 -2.00
CA ALA A 232 13.12 -11.45 -1.23
C ALA A 232 13.82 -12.48 -2.14
N MET A 233 13.05 -13.15 -3.00
CA MET A 233 13.57 -14.17 -3.92
C MET A 233 14.67 -13.65 -4.85
N VAL A 234 14.57 -12.39 -5.29
CA VAL A 234 15.57 -11.77 -6.18
C VAL A 234 16.85 -11.40 -5.43
N ILE A 235 16.75 -10.93 -4.20
CA ILE A 235 17.94 -10.55 -3.43
C ILE A 235 18.71 -11.78 -2.97
N GLU A 236 18.01 -12.84 -2.58
CA GLU A 236 18.63 -14.07 -2.07
C GLU A 236 19.22 -14.94 -3.18
N ASN A 237 18.77 -14.79 -4.44
CA ASN A 237 19.25 -15.60 -5.56
C ASN A 237 19.85 -14.76 -6.70
N PRO A 238 21.20 -14.75 -6.86
CA PRO A 238 21.90 -14.04 -7.94
C PRO A 238 21.49 -14.48 -9.36
N VAL A 239 20.98 -15.71 -9.54
CA VAL A 239 20.53 -16.23 -10.85
C VAL A 239 19.13 -15.71 -11.20
N ALA A 240 18.30 -15.40 -10.20
CA ALA A 240 16.96 -14.83 -10.37
C ALA A 240 16.98 -13.40 -10.95
N VAL A 241 18.13 -12.72 -10.88
CA VAL A 241 18.35 -11.36 -11.41
C VAL A 241 17.99 -11.23 -12.90
N LYS A 242 17.99 -12.33 -13.67
CA LYS A 242 17.53 -12.33 -15.08
C LYS A 242 16.04 -12.02 -15.23
N ARG A 243 15.19 -12.32 -14.25
CA ARG A 243 13.78 -11.90 -14.22
C ARG A 243 13.67 -10.56 -13.50
N LYS A 244 13.72 -9.46 -14.26
CA LYS A 244 13.45 -8.12 -13.70
C LYS A 244 12.03 -8.09 -13.12
N VAL A 245 11.92 -8.13 -11.78
CA VAL A 245 10.63 -7.95 -11.10
C VAL A 245 10.09 -6.58 -11.46
N LYS A 246 8.84 -6.54 -11.95
CA LYS A 246 8.17 -5.30 -12.27
C LYS A 246 7.69 -4.67 -10.96
N PRO A 247 8.02 -3.40 -10.70
CA PRO A 247 7.49 -2.73 -9.52
C PRO A 247 5.97 -2.59 -9.64
N LEU A 248 5.28 -2.81 -8.53
CA LEU A 248 3.85 -2.60 -8.38
C LEU A 248 3.51 -1.13 -8.59
N ARG A 249 4.30 -0.24 -7.99
CA ARG A 249 4.13 1.21 -8.09
C ARG A 249 5.48 1.92 -8.17
N LYS A 250 5.48 3.04 -8.88
CA LYS A 250 6.62 3.96 -8.97
C LYS A 250 6.12 5.33 -8.55
N ALA A 251 6.83 5.95 -7.63
CA ALA A 251 6.57 7.33 -7.22
C ALA A 251 7.90 8.08 -7.16
N SER A 252 7.85 9.38 -7.43
CA SER A 252 8.99 10.26 -7.23
C SER A 252 8.53 11.56 -6.64
N PHE A 253 9.36 12.14 -5.77
CA PHE A 253 9.05 13.40 -5.15
C PHE A 253 10.31 14.19 -4.80
N VAL A 254 10.14 15.50 -4.68
CA VAL A 254 11.18 16.39 -4.17
C VAL A 254 10.99 16.55 -2.67
N GLN A 255 12.08 16.36 -1.94
CA GLN A 255 12.16 16.61 -0.51
C GLN A 255 12.18 18.13 -0.26
N SER A 256 11.02 18.68 0.11
CA SER A 256 10.90 20.05 0.59
C SER A 256 11.52 20.17 1.98
N ASP A 257 11.89 21.40 2.38
CA ASP A 257 12.43 21.64 3.71
C ASP A 257 11.37 21.42 4.80
N ALA A 258 10.10 21.74 4.50
CA ALA A 258 8.97 21.39 5.36
C ALA A 258 8.89 19.88 5.65
N LEU A 259 9.02 19.02 4.62
CA LEU A 259 8.97 17.57 4.79
C LEU A 259 10.17 17.04 5.60
N ARG A 260 11.34 17.67 5.49
CA ARG A 260 12.50 17.34 6.32
C ARG A 260 12.33 17.80 7.77
N ALA A 261 11.68 18.94 7.98
CA ALA A 261 11.39 19.46 9.31
C ALA A 261 10.32 18.63 10.04
N CYS A 262 9.47 17.87 9.32
CA CYS A 262 8.46 17.01 9.93
C CYS A 262 9.05 15.89 10.82
N TYR A 263 10.32 15.52 10.65
CA TYR A 263 10.98 14.52 11.49
C TYR A 263 12.35 15.02 11.92
N ASP A 264 12.59 15.04 13.23
CA ASP A 264 13.89 15.43 13.76
C ASP A 264 14.78 14.19 13.92
N THR A 265 15.77 14.04 13.03
CA THR A 265 16.75 12.95 13.14
C THR A 265 17.72 13.20 14.31
N PHE A 266 17.89 14.45 14.74
CA PHE A 266 18.85 14.83 15.79
C PHE A 266 18.45 14.32 17.16
N GLU A 267 17.16 14.07 17.42
CA GLU A 267 16.74 13.49 18.70
C GLU A 267 17.25 12.05 18.90
N LYS A 268 17.36 11.27 17.82
CA LYS A 268 17.98 9.94 17.87
C LYS A 268 19.46 10.02 18.24
N ILE A 269 20.18 11.01 17.71
CA ILE A 269 21.58 11.28 18.08
C ILE A 269 21.66 11.65 19.57
N ARG A 270 20.80 12.55 20.04
CA ARG A 270 20.73 12.93 21.47
C ARG A 270 20.37 11.74 22.38
N ARG A 271 19.53 10.81 21.92
CA ARG A 271 19.19 9.59 22.65
C ARG A 271 20.38 8.63 22.70
N MET A 272 21.14 8.50 21.60
CA MET A 272 22.37 7.71 21.57
C MET A 272 23.50 8.31 22.43
N GLU A 273 23.61 9.64 22.51
CA GLU A 273 24.54 10.33 23.42
C GLU A 273 24.26 10.02 24.90
N LYS A 274 22.99 9.78 25.26
CA LYS A 274 22.57 9.43 26.64
C LYS A 274 22.79 7.96 26.98
N ILE A 275 23.02 7.08 26.01
CA ILE A 275 23.35 5.68 26.27
C ILE A 275 24.81 5.67 26.73
N GLN A 276 25.04 5.62 28.05
CA GLN A 276 26.37 5.36 28.59
C GLN A 276 26.87 4.04 28.01
N PHE A 277 27.95 4.09 27.24
CA PHE A 277 28.61 2.89 26.74
C PHE A 277 29.01 2.03 27.93
N SER A 278 28.40 0.84 28.05
CA SER A 278 28.88 -0.12 29.05
C SER A 278 30.36 -0.43 28.77
N PRO A 279 31.24 -0.38 29.79
CA PRO A 279 32.66 -0.61 29.61
C PRO A 279 32.92 -1.93 28.86
N ARG A 280 33.87 -1.92 27.93
CA ARG A 280 34.29 -3.08 27.12
C ARG A 280 34.70 -4.34 27.93
N LYS A 281 34.77 -4.27 29.27
CA LYS A 281 35.17 -5.38 30.15
C LYS A 281 34.12 -6.49 30.27
N ASP A 282 32.85 -6.24 29.95
CA ASP A 282 31.77 -7.25 30.11
C ASP A 282 31.41 -7.99 28.81
N ARG A 283 32.29 -7.94 27.79
CA ARG A 283 32.11 -8.68 26.51
C ARG A 283 33.09 -9.85 26.36
N GLY A 284 33.60 -10.37 27.48
CA GLY A 284 34.40 -11.57 27.56
C GLY A 284 33.64 -12.70 28.25
N ASP A 285 33.66 -13.86 27.61
CA ASP A 285 33.24 -15.20 28.05
C ASP A 285 31.75 -15.44 28.33
N ASN A 286 31.03 -15.76 27.25
CA ASN A 286 30.20 -16.99 27.14
C ASN A 286 29.89 -17.28 25.67
#